data_AF-A0A2G8LK17-F1
#
_entry.id   AF-A0A2G8LK17-F1
#
_cell.length_a   1.000
_cell.length_b   1.000
_cell.length_c   1.000
_cell.angle_alpha   90.00
_cell.angle_beta   90.00
_cell.angle_gamma   90.00
#
_symmetry.space_group_name_H-M   'P 1'
#
loop_
_entity.id
_entity.type
_entity.pdbx_description
1 polymer ?
#
loop_
_entity_poly.entity_id
_entity_poly.type
_entity_poly.pdbx_seq_one_letter_code
_entity_poly.pdbx_strand_id
1 'polypeptide(L)'
;MIITKVVPLCSTATCNNDCMNGGLCSSPNQCTCPCGWTGSQCQEACPSGHYGIDCAKQCDCENGGTCDRTRGVCDCPPGTRGPLCESFCPAGFYGKNCAYLCTCENGALCDSVDGLCECLPGFVGSRCENSCNQGFFGPNCGKVCRCRNDGDCNPIDGSCSCAPGYMGTYCDLICPHATFGLNV
;
A
#
# COMPACT_ATOMS: atom_id res chain seq x y z
N MET A 1 27.57 -16.28 -69.53
CA MET A 1 28.01 -16.21 -68.12
C MET A 1 26.93 -16.81 -67.26
N ILE A 2 27.15 -18.02 -66.73
CA ILE A 2 26.25 -18.61 -65.72
C ILE A 2 26.67 -17.99 -64.39
N ILE A 3 25.84 -17.13 -63.82
CA ILE A 3 26.05 -16.61 -62.47
C ILE A 3 25.66 -17.74 -61.52
N THR A 4 26.64 -18.53 -61.08
CA THR A 4 26.47 -19.44 -59.94
C THR A 4 26.19 -18.55 -58.72
N LYS A 5 24.91 -18.43 -58.34
CA LYS A 5 24.56 -17.92 -57.02
C LYS A 5 25.13 -18.91 -56.00
N VAL A 6 26.22 -18.53 -55.35
CA VAL A 6 26.69 -19.22 -54.15
C VAL A 6 25.56 -19.11 -53.14
N VAL A 7 24.79 -20.18 -52.96
CA VAL A 7 23.89 -20.29 -51.82
C VAL A 7 24.83 -20.51 -50.63
N PRO A 8 24.95 -19.57 -49.68
CA PRO A 8 25.84 -19.77 -48.56
C PRO A 8 25.37 -21.02 -47.80
N LEU A 9 26.26 -22.01 -47.71
CA LEU A 9 26.03 -23.20 -46.90
C LEU A 9 25.89 -22.75 -45.44
N CYS A 10 24.78 -23.10 -44.78
CA CYS A 10 24.65 -22.88 -43.34
C CYS A 10 25.66 -23.76 -42.60
N SER A 11 26.55 -23.15 -41.83
CA SER A 11 27.41 -23.85 -40.88
C SER A 11 26.66 -24.02 -39.55
N THR A 12 26.82 -25.17 -38.89
CA THR A 12 26.25 -25.39 -37.54
C THR A 12 27.01 -24.59 -36.51
N ALA A 13 26.31 -23.84 -35.66
CA ALA A 13 26.92 -23.21 -34.49
C ALA A 13 27.31 -24.28 -33.46
N THR A 14 28.57 -24.30 -33.04
CA THR A 14 29.08 -25.20 -32.02
C THR A 14 29.43 -24.40 -30.78
N CYS A 15 28.81 -24.74 -29.65
CA CYS A 15 29.13 -24.17 -28.35
C CYS A 15 29.91 -25.23 -27.57
N ASN A 16 31.15 -24.92 -27.17
CA ASN A 16 31.99 -25.88 -26.45
C ASN A 16 31.49 -26.14 -25.02
N ASN A 17 30.71 -25.22 -24.47
CA ASN A 17 29.94 -25.42 -23.25
C ASN A 17 28.46 -25.22 -23.61
N ASP A 18 27.64 -26.24 -23.33
CA ASP A 18 26.23 -26.25 -23.71
C ASP A 18 25.48 -25.04 -23.10
N CYS A 19 24.62 -24.41 -23.90
CA CYS A 19 23.78 -23.32 -23.42
C CYS A 19 22.76 -23.86 -22.41
N MET A 20 22.83 -23.38 -21.16
CA MET A 20 21.96 -23.82 -20.06
C MET A 20 20.54 -23.27 -20.21
N ASN A 21 19.63 -23.79 -19.38
CA ASN A 21 18.24 -23.32 -19.25
C ASN A 21 17.44 -23.28 -20.58
N GLY A 22 17.85 -24.05 -21.58
CA GLY A 22 17.22 -24.09 -22.90
C GLY A 22 17.72 -23.03 -23.88
N GLY A 23 18.91 -22.47 -23.64
CA GLY A 23 19.55 -21.54 -24.57
C GLY A 23 19.89 -22.16 -25.92
N LEU A 24 19.90 -21.33 -26.95
CA LEU A 24 20.21 -21.73 -28.31
C LEU A 24 21.63 -21.29 -28.67
N CYS A 25 22.45 -22.20 -29.18
CA CYS A 25 23.76 -21.85 -29.74
C CYS A 25 23.55 -21.10 -31.07
N SER A 26 23.70 -19.78 -31.07
CA SER A 26 23.42 -18.92 -32.23
C SER A 26 24.66 -18.64 -33.07
N SER A 27 25.85 -18.64 -32.45
CA SER A 27 27.14 -18.59 -33.13
C SER A 27 28.21 -19.36 -32.33
N PRO A 28 29.41 -19.62 -32.88
CA PRO A 28 30.44 -20.36 -32.17
C PRO A 28 30.73 -19.76 -30.78
N ASN A 29 30.51 -20.56 -29.73
CA ASN A 29 30.61 -20.15 -28.32
C ASN A 29 29.73 -18.95 -27.92
N GLN A 30 28.63 -18.70 -28.63
CA GLN A 30 27.65 -17.68 -28.28
C GLN A 30 26.26 -18.31 -28.11
N CYS A 31 25.71 -18.13 -26.91
CA CYS A 31 24.35 -18.52 -26.58
C CYS A 31 23.40 -17.33 -26.73
N THR A 32 22.24 -17.59 -27.32
CA THR A 32 21.05 -16.75 -27.18
C THR A 32 20.20 -17.35 -26.07
N CYS A 33 20.00 -16.58 -25.00
CA CYS A 33 19.37 -17.05 -23.79
C CYS A 33 17.85 -16.87 -23.82
N PRO A 34 17.10 -17.86 -23.31
CA PRO A 34 15.66 -17.79 -23.30
C PRO A 34 15.18 -16.74 -22.29
N CYS A 35 13.89 -16.40 -22.35
CA CYS A 35 13.32 -15.37 -21.49
C CYS A 35 13.58 -15.63 -20.00
N GLY A 36 14.14 -14.63 -19.31
CA GLY A 36 14.43 -14.73 -17.88
C GLY A 36 15.85 -15.19 -17.53
N TRP A 37 16.71 -15.40 -18.52
CA TRP A 37 18.09 -15.86 -18.36
C TRP A 37 19.10 -15.02 -19.15
N THR A 38 20.32 -14.93 -18.63
CA THR A 38 21.48 -14.24 -19.20
C THR A 38 22.78 -14.93 -18.79
N GLY A 39 23.91 -14.32 -19.15
CA GLY A 39 25.25 -14.87 -18.98
C GLY A 39 25.72 -15.63 -20.23
N SER A 40 27.04 -15.88 -20.31
CA SER A 40 27.67 -16.48 -21.49
C SER A 40 27.16 -17.87 -21.85
N GLN A 41 26.60 -18.61 -20.89
CA GLN A 41 25.97 -19.92 -21.07
C GLN A 41 24.53 -19.93 -20.59
N CYS A 42 23.88 -18.78 -20.43
CA CYS A 42 22.50 -18.67 -19.92
C CYS A 42 22.32 -19.21 -18.50
N GLN A 43 23.38 -19.18 -17.69
CA GLN A 43 23.42 -19.74 -16.34
C GLN A 43 22.86 -18.79 -15.26
N GLU A 44 22.68 -17.52 -15.59
CA GLU A 44 22.27 -16.48 -14.64
C GLU A 44 20.82 -16.07 -14.90
N ALA A 45 20.03 -15.90 -13.84
CA ALA A 45 18.71 -15.30 -13.98
C ALA A 45 18.86 -13.82 -14.37
N CYS A 46 17.83 -13.25 -15.02
CA CYS A 46 17.85 -11.81 -15.27
C CYS A 46 18.07 -11.02 -13.97
N PRO A 47 18.90 -9.97 -14.01
CA PRO A 47 19.00 -9.05 -12.89
C PRO A 47 17.65 -8.35 -12.65
N SER A 48 17.44 -7.90 -11.42
CA SER A 48 16.23 -7.16 -11.04
C SER A 48 15.99 -5.99 -11.99
N GLY A 49 14.74 -5.81 -12.42
CA GLY A 49 14.34 -4.75 -13.35
C GLY A 49 14.58 -5.07 -14.82
N HIS A 50 14.98 -6.30 -15.19
CA HIS A 50 15.14 -6.73 -16.58
C HIS A 50 14.38 -8.02 -16.89
N TYR A 51 13.95 -8.17 -18.14
CA TYR A 51 13.20 -9.34 -18.59
C TYR A 51 13.39 -9.66 -20.08
N GLY A 52 12.84 -10.80 -20.50
CA GLY A 52 12.83 -11.24 -21.89
C GLY A 52 14.09 -11.98 -22.31
N ILE A 53 14.22 -12.23 -23.62
CA ILE A 53 15.39 -12.90 -24.23
C ILE A 53 16.63 -12.10 -23.90
N ASP A 54 17.68 -12.79 -23.44
CA ASP A 54 18.94 -12.20 -23.00
C ASP A 54 18.80 -11.08 -21.94
N CYS A 55 17.63 -10.99 -21.29
CA CYS A 55 17.27 -9.89 -20.37
C CYS A 55 17.37 -8.50 -21.03
N ALA A 56 17.15 -8.43 -22.35
CA ALA A 56 17.36 -7.22 -23.13
C ALA A 56 16.32 -6.11 -22.90
N LYS A 57 15.22 -6.41 -22.19
CA LYS A 57 14.16 -5.44 -21.89
C LYS A 57 14.24 -4.99 -20.44
N GLN A 58 13.95 -3.71 -20.20
CA GLN A 58 13.83 -3.13 -18.87
C GLN A 58 12.37 -3.15 -18.41
N CYS A 59 12.16 -3.31 -17.12
CA CYS A 59 10.84 -3.25 -16.50
C CYS A 59 10.48 -1.81 -16.11
N ASP A 60 9.22 -1.44 -16.35
CA ASP A 60 8.69 -0.10 -16.11
C ASP A 60 7.77 -0.05 -14.86
N CYS A 61 7.93 -1.00 -13.93
CA CYS A 61 7.11 -1.03 -12.72
C CYS A 61 7.43 0.17 -11.81
N GLU A 62 6.39 0.87 -11.37
CA GLU A 62 6.46 2.02 -10.48
C GLU A 62 6.15 1.63 -9.02
N ASN A 63 6.26 2.60 -8.10
CA ASN A 63 5.83 2.50 -6.70
C ASN A 63 6.32 1.23 -5.95
N GLY A 64 7.52 0.75 -6.26
CA GLY A 64 8.11 -0.44 -5.62
C GLY A 64 7.62 -1.77 -6.18
N GLY A 65 6.92 -1.76 -7.32
CA GLY A 65 6.55 -2.96 -8.06
C GLY A 65 7.76 -3.80 -8.49
N THR A 66 7.61 -5.11 -8.45
CA THR A 66 8.62 -6.06 -8.95
C THR A 66 8.14 -6.67 -10.26
N CYS A 67 9.03 -6.92 -11.22
CA CYS A 67 8.62 -7.53 -12.49
C CYS A 67 8.99 -9.00 -12.58
N ASP A 68 8.12 -9.78 -13.23
CA ASP A 68 8.41 -11.12 -13.70
C ASP A 68 9.54 -11.08 -14.73
N ARG A 69 10.67 -11.73 -14.44
CA ARG A 69 11.86 -11.75 -15.31
C ARG A 69 11.64 -12.38 -16.69
N THR A 70 10.58 -13.16 -16.87
CA THR A 70 10.27 -13.84 -18.13
C THR A 70 9.32 -12.99 -18.98
N ARG A 71 8.28 -12.43 -18.38
CA ARG A 71 7.18 -11.73 -19.08
C ARG A 71 7.22 -10.21 -18.95
N GLY A 72 7.90 -9.66 -17.96
CA GLY A 72 7.94 -8.23 -17.64
C GLY A 72 6.68 -7.70 -16.98
N VAL A 73 5.79 -8.59 -16.50
CA VAL A 73 4.54 -8.20 -15.82
C VAL A 73 4.88 -7.76 -14.40
N CYS A 74 4.30 -6.65 -13.96
CA CYS A 74 4.51 -6.13 -12.61
C CYS A 74 3.63 -6.86 -11.58
N ASP A 75 4.25 -7.25 -10.47
CA ASP A 75 3.59 -7.60 -9.22
C ASP A 75 3.64 -6.39 -8.29
N CYS A 76 2.45 -5.83 -8.03
CA CYS A 76 2.31 -4.59 -7.28
C CYS A 76 2.28 -4.85 -5.77
N PRO A 77 3.01 -4.04 -4.97
CA PRO A 77 2.89 -4.09 -3.53
C PRO A 77 1.47 -3.65 -3.09
N PRO A 78 1.01 -4.09 -1.91
CA PRO A 78 -0.25 -3.62 -1.36
C PRO A 78 -0.30 -2.09 -1.27
N GLY A 79 -1.49 -1.50 -1.49
CA GLY A 79 -1.65 -0.04 -1.58
C GLY A 79 -1.49 0.54 -2.98
N THR A 80 -1.09 -0.27 -3.97
CA THR A 80 -0.95 0.12 -5.37
C THR A 80 -1.67 -0.83 -6.31
N ARG A 81 -1.98 -0.34 -7.52
CA ARG A 81 -2.65 -1.07 -8.59
C ARG A 81 -2.26 -0.53 -9.96
N GLY A 82 -2.67 -1.26 -10.99
CA GLY A 82 -2.42 -0.94 -12.38
C GLY A 82 -1.39 -1.90 -12.99
N PRO A 83 -1.33 -2.01 -14.32
CA PRO A 83 -0.39 -2.88 -15.01
C PRO A 83 1.08 -2.57 -14.72
N LEU A 84 1.40 -1.32 -14.36
CA LEU A 84 2.74 -0.87 -13.99
C LEU A 84 2.82 -0.46 -12.52
N CYS A 85 1.80 -0.73 -11.72
CA CYS A 85 1.69 -0.25 -10.33
C CYS A 85 1.70 1.29 -10.23
N GLU A 86 1.25 1.98 -11.27
CA GLU A 86 1.32 3.43 -11.43
C GLU A 86 0.31 4.19 -10.56
N SER A 87 -0.71 3.49 -10.03
CA SER A 87 -1.79 4.10 -9.25
C SER A 87 -1.80 3.61 -7.81
N PHE A 88 -1.97 4.53 -6.87
CA PHE A 88 -2.32 4.17 -5.49
C PHE A 88 -3.78 3.68 -5.40
N CYS A 89 -4.12 3.02 -4.30
CA CYS A 89 -5.50 2.64 -4.06
C CYS A 89 -6.42 3.86 -3.96
N PRO A 90 -7.61 3.79 -4.60
CA PRO A 90 -8.62 4.81 -4.39
C PRO A 90 -9.10 4.79 -2.93
N ALA A 91 -9.55 5.95 -2.44
CA ALA A 91 -10.10 6.07 -1.09
C ALA A 91 -11.21 5.02 -0.85
N GLY A 92 -11.13 4.34 0.29
CA GLY A 92 -12.04 3.26 0.67
C GLY A 92 -11.62 1.87 0.21
N PHE A 93 -10.47 1.70 -0.44
CA PHE A 93 -9.93 0.39 -0.82
C PHE A 93 -8.49 0.19 -0.34
N TYR A 94 -8.12 -1.05 -0.09
CA TYR A 94 -6.79 -1.40 0.41
C TYR A 94 -6.30 -2.77 -0.06
N GLY A 95 -5.03 -3.05 0.23
CA GLY A 95 -4.38 -4.34 0.00
C GLY A 95 -3.85 -4.53 -1.41
N LYS A 96 -3.53 -5.78 -1.76
CA LYS A 96 -2.97 -6.13 -3.07
C LYS A 96 -4.00 -5.84 -4.17
N ASN A 97 -3.58 -5.06 -5.17
CA ASN A 97 -4.44 -4.57 -6.26
C ASN A 97 -5.71 -3.85 -5.77
N CYS A 98 -5.71 -3.34 -4.54
CA CYS A 98 -6.86 -2.65 -3.94
C CYS A 98 -8.14 -3.51 -3.91
N ALA A 99 -7.97 -4.82 -3.70
CA ALA A 99 -9.06 -5.79 -3.81
C ALA A 99 -10.03 -5.78 -2.62
N TYR A 100 -9.68 -5.11 -1.51
CA TYR A 100 -10.48 -5.11 -0.30
C TYR A 100 -11.11 -3.74 -0.05
N LEU A 101 -12.34 -3.74 0.45
CA LEU A 101 -13.07 -2.54 0.83
C LEU A 101 -12.80 -2.21 2.30
N CYS A 102 -12.58 -0.94 2.60
CA CYS A 102 -12.41 -0.47 3.96
C CYS A 102 -13.73 -0.52 4.73
N THR A 103 -13.64 -0.87 6.01
CA THR A 103 -14.81 -1.07 6.86
C THR A 103 -14.88 -0.07 8.01
N CYS A 104 -14.08 0.98 7.98
CA CYS A 104 -14.07 2.01 9.00
C CYS A 104 -15.43 2.73 9.08
N GLU A 105 -15.84 3.05 10.30
CA GLU A 105 -17.08 3.75 10.62
C GLU A 105 -16.79 5.18 11.08
N ASN A 106 -17.85 5.96 11.31
CA ASN A 106 -17.76 7.33 11.86
C ASN A 106 -16.83 8.28 11.09
N GLY A 107 -16.75 8.10 9.76
CA GLY A 107 -15.97 8.97 8.87
C GLY A 107 -14.46 8.72 8.89
N ALA A 108 -14.00 7.66 9.55
CA ALA A 108 -12.60 7.27 9.57
C ALA A 108 -12.11 6.78 8.18
N LEU A 109 -10.84 7.05 7.90
CA LEU A 109 -10.13 6.54 6.73
C LEU A 109 -9.33 5.29 7.11
N CYS A 110 -9.10 4.43 6.12
CA CYS A 110 -8.24 3.26 6.25
C CYS A 110 -6.88 3.51 5.59
N ASP A 111 -5.85 2.86 6.10
CA ASP A 111 -4.59 2.73 5.40
C ASP A 111 -4.76 1.87 4.14
N SER A 112 -4.16 2.32 3.03
CA SER A 112 -4.29 1.67 1.72
C SER A 112 -3.52 0.34 1.61
N VAL A 113 -2.55 0.09 2.47
CA VAL A 113 -1.69 -1.10 2.46
C VAL A 113 -2.37 -2.23 3.24
N ASP A 114 -2.76 -1.97 4.49
CA ASP A 114 -3.23 -3.01 5.42
C ASP A 114 -4.71 -2.88 5.85
N GLY A 115 -5.35 -1.75 5.54
CA GLY A 115 -6.76 -1.51 5.83
C GLY A 115 -7.04 -1.05 7.27
N LEU A 116 -6.01 -0.75 8.06
CA LEU A 116 -6.17 -0.27 9.43
C LEU A 116 -6.87 1.09 9.46
N CYS A 117 -7.86 1.24 10.33
CA CYS A 117 -8.62 2.48 10.47
C CYS A 117 -7.90 3.50 11.36
N GLU A 118 -7.81 4.73 10.89
CA GLU A 118 -7.39 5.89 11.69
C GLU A 118 -8.64 6.62 12.21
N CYS A 119 -8.88 6.49 13.51
CA CYS A 119 -10.07 7.06 14.13
C CYS A 119 -9.97 8.56 14.31
N LEU A 120 -11.04 9.27 13.91
CA LEU A 120 -11.23 10.66 14.27
C LEU A 120 -11.34 10.83 15.80
N PRO A 121 -11.00 12.00 16.35
CA PRO A 121 -11.18 12.27 17.77
C PRO A 121 -12.61 11.98 18.21
N GLY A 122 -12.77 11.37 19.39
CA GLY A 122 -14.07 10.95 19.91
C GLY A 122 -14.47 9.52 19.57
N PHE A 123 -13.71 8.81 18.73
CA PHE A 123 -13.98 7.42 18.38
C PHE A 123 -12.80 6.49 18.68
N VAL A 124 -13.11 5.21 18.88
CA VAL A 124 -12.18 4.13 19.18
C VAL A 124 -12.72 2.78 18.70
N GLY A 125 -11.85 1.79 18.61
CA GLY A 125 -12.15 0.45 18.10
C GLY A 125 -11.38 0.15 16.82
N SER A 126 -11.37 -1.11 16.40
CA SER A 126 -10.63 -1.53 15.20
C SER A 126 -11.20 -0.94 13.90
N ARG A 127 -12.48 -0.57 13.92
CA ARG A 127 -13.20 0.07 12.82
C ARG A 127 -13.68 1.48 13.20
N CYS A 128 -13.22 2.02 14.33
CA CYS A 128 -13.69 3.30 14.87
C CYS A 128 -15.20 3.33 15.14
N GLU A 129 -15.78 2.17 15.47
CA GLU A 129 -17.21 1.95 15.60
C GLU A 129 -17.78 2.48 16.94
N ASN A 130 -16.93 2.66 17.96
CA ASN A 130 -17.36 3.08 19.28
C ASN A 130 -17.01 4.55 19.53
N SER A 131 -17.93 5.31 20.13
CA SER A 131 -17.61 6.60 20.73
C SER A 131 -16.75 6.42 21.98
N CYS A 132 -16.02 7.46 22.40
CA CYS A 132 -15.32 7.43 23.68
C CYS A 132 -16.28 7.18 24.84
N ASN A 133 -15.85 6.33 25.77
CA ASN A 133 -16.53 6.14 27.03
C ASN A 133 -16.57 7.46 27.82
N GLN A 134 -17.60 7.63 28.63
CA GLN A 134 -17.76 8.82 29.44
C GLN A 134 -16.51 9.09 30.30
N GLY A 135 -16.06 10.35 30.28
CA GLY A 135 -14.83 10.76 30.96
C GLY A 135 -13.56 10.67 30.11
N PHE A 136 -13.64 10.24 28.85
CA PHE A 136 -12.51 10.24 27.91
C PHE A 136 -12.81 11.03 26.64
N PHE A 137 -11.77 11.59 26.03
CA PHE A 137 -11.90 12.35 24.80
C PHE A 137 -10.64 12.32 23.92
N GLY A 138 -10.77 12.88 22.72
CA GLY A 138 -9.66 13.09 21.80
C GLY A 138 -9.32 11.87 20.93
N PRO A 139 -8.15 11.88 20.28
CA PRO A 139 -7.73 10.78 19.41
C PRO A 139 -7.53 9.49 20.23
N ASN A 140 -8.10 8.39 19.74
CA ASN A 140 -8.11 7.08 20.40
C ASN A 140 -8.63 7.12 21.85
N CYS A 141 -9.42 8.13 22.20
CA CYS A 141 -9.92 8.36 23.57
C CYS A 141 -8.79 8.41 24.63
N GLY A 142 -7.59 8.82 24.23
CA GLY A 142 -6.40 8.77 25.09
C GLY A 142 -6.32 9.86 26.15
N LYS A 143 -7.25 10.82 26.18
CA LYS A 143 -7.28 11.93 27.15
C LYS A 143 -8.43 11.76 28.12
N VAL A 144 -8.21 12.18 29.37
CA VAL A 144 -9.21 12.11 30.46
C VAL A 144 -9.86 13.48 30.64
N CYS A 145 -11.19 13.51 30.69
CA CYS A 145 -11.97 14.71 30.93
C CYS A 145 -11.79 15.22 32.35
N ARG A 146 -11.94 16.54 32.52
CA ARG A 146 -11.81 17.21 33.83
C ARG A 146 -13.13 17.68 34.41
N CYS A 147 -14.24 17.35 33.78
CA CYS A 147 -15.59 17.73 34.21
C CYS A 147 -15.87 17.22 35.63
N ARG A 148 -16.51 18.07 36.44
CA ARG A 148 -16.95 17.79 37.81
C ARG A 148 -18.47 17.81 37.90
N ASN A 149 -19.01 17.38 39.03
CA ASN A 149 -20.43 17.46 39.36
C ASN A 149 -21.34 16.90 38.24
N ASP A 150 -21.00 15.69 37.77
CA ASP A 150 -21.72 14.99 36.70
C ASP A 150 -21.87 15.77 35.39
N GLY A 151 -20.93 16.68 35.10
CA GLY A 151 -20.82 17.36 33.81
C GLY A 151 -20.56 16.36 32.68
N ASP A 152 -21.36 16.45 31.62
CA ASP A 152 -21.22 15.61 30.43
C ASP A 152 -20.01 16.06 29.60
N CYS A 153 -19.20 15.09 29.19
CA CYS A 153 -17.94 15.37 28.51
C CYS A 153 -18.07 15.12 27.02
N ASN A 154 -17.73 16.13 26.22
CA ASN A 154 -17.64 15.97 24.78
C ASN A 154 -16.47 15.02 24.42
N PRO A 155 -16.74 13.90 23.73
CA PRO A 155 -15.73 12.90 23.41
C PRO A 155 -14.69 13.40 22.39
N ILE A 156 -14.99 14.45 21.62
CA ILE A 156 -14.08 14.98 20.58
C ILE A 156 -13.01 15.87 21.22
N ASP A 157 -13.42 16.85 22.02
CA ASP A 157 -12.55 17.94 22.49
C ASP A 157 -12.40 18.05 24.01
N GLY A 158 -13.21 17.30 24.78
CA GLY A 158 -13.16 17.29 26.24
C GLY A 158 -13.89 18.44 26.91
N SER A 159 -14.66 19.25 26.15
CA SER A 159 -15.49 20.32 26.70
C SER A 159 -16.59 19.75 27.62
N CYS A 160 -16.94 20.51 28.67
CA CYS A 160 -17.88 20.09 29.70
C CYS A 160 -19.23 20.81 29.56
N SER A 161 -20.29 20.03 29.39
CA SER A 161 -21.67 20.50 29.50
C SER A 161 -22.16 20.28 30.93
N CYS A 162 -22.36 21.35 31.69
CA CYS A 162 -22.67 21.23 33.12
C CYS A 162 -24.10 20.77 33.38
N ALA A 163 -24.25 19.94 34.41
CA ALA A 163 -25.55 19.63 34.99
C ALA A 163 -26.22 20.90 35.56
N PRO A 164 -27.57 20.93 35.65
CA PRO A 164 -28.28 22.08 36.20
C PRO A 164 -27.79 22.48 37.59
N GLY A 165 -27.53 23.79 37.78
CA GLY A 165 -27.01 24.34 39.03
C GLY A 165 -25.49 24.46 39.10
N TYR A 166 -24.74 23.98 38.09
CA TYR A 166 -23.28 24.13 37.99
C TYR A 166 -22.87 24.94 36.76
N MET A 167 -21.71 25.61 36.84
CA MET A 167 -21.15 26.43 35.76
C MET A 167 -19.62 26.37 35.73
N GLY A 168 -19.03 27.01 34.71
CA GLY A 168 -17.59 27.12 34.54
C GLY A 168 -17.03 26.03 33.62
N THR A 169 -15.79 26.20 33.17
CA THR A 169 -15.15 25.33 32.16
C THR A 169 -15.11 23.86 32.57
N TYR A 170 -15.03 23.57 33.86
CA TYR A 170 -14.97 22.20 34.40
C TYR A 170 -16.18 21.85 35.27
N CYS A 171 -17.23 22.67 35.27
CA CYS A 171 -18.43 22.47 36.10
C CYS A 171 -18.17 22.41 37.60
N ASP A 172 -17.11 23.08 38.07
CA ASP A 172 -16.67 23.10 39.46
C ASP A 172 -17.29 24.26 40.27
N LEU A 173 -17.98 25.19 39.62
CA LEU A 173 -18.63 26.32 40.25
C LEU A 173 -20.14 26.08 40.38
N ILE A 174 -20.73 26.51 41.51
CA ILE A 174 -22.19 26.50 41.71
C ILE A 174 -22.78 27.78 41.12
N CYS A 175 -23.92 27.65 40.43
CA CYS A 175 -24.65 28.79 39.89
C CYS A 175 -25.09 29.76 41.01
N PRO A 176 -25.05 31.09 40.77
CA PRO A 176 -25.66 32.07 41.65
C PRO A 176 -27.14 31.79 41.94
N HIS A 177 -27.65 32.30 43.06
CA HIS A 177 -29.04 32.10 43.47
C HIS A 177 -30.03 32.43 42.34
N ALA A 178 -30.96 31.50 42.09
CA ALA A 178 -31.99 31.55 41.04
C ALA A 178 -31.48 31.53 39.58
N THR A 179 -30.24 31.08 39.33
CA THR A 179 -29.71 30.84 37.98
C THR A 179 -29.46 29.35 37.73
N PHE A 180 -29.49 28.92 36.47
CA PHE A 180 -29.10 27.57 36.04
C PHE A 180 -28.01 27.67 34.96
N GLY A 181 -27.06 26.75 34.99
CA GLY A 181 -25.95 26.72 34.04
C GLY A 181 -26.39 26.19 32.69
N LEU A 182 -26.29 27.04 31.67
CA LEU A 182 -26.04 26.61 30.30
C LEU A 182 -24.61 27.05 30.04
N ASN A 183 -23.65 26.12 30.06
CA ASN A 183 -22.34 26.48 29.53
C ASN A 183 -22.52 26.77 28.04
N VAL A 184 -22.18 27.98 27.64
CA VAL A 184 -21.57 28.26 26.34
C VAL A 184 -20.06 28.12 26.54
#